data_AF-A0A6J5J1K3-F1
#
_entry.id   AF-A0A6J5J1K3-F1
#
_cell.length_a   1.000
_cell.length_b   1.000
_cell.length_c   1.000
_cell.angle_alpha   90.00
_cell.angle_beta   90.00
_cell.angle_gamma   90.00
#
_symmetry.space_group_name_H-M   'P 1'
#
loop_
_entity.id
_entity.type
_entity.pdbx_description
1 polymer ?
#
loop_
_entity_poly.entity_id
_entity_poly.type
_entity_poly.pdbx_seq_one_letter_code
_entity_poly.pdbx_strand_id
1 'polypeptide(L)'
;MSNQRFVFSREDLLKEHSLLDIYRIARLTPANGFNVAVTAVVFFVCVAYCVRVGSDQSMVLSLLRQTTADAIAFSASILGFLVAGFTICVSTKSEIFFLMARHERDETGVSYLKYNLSIFLLVFIHYLAFTILCVSIRIFFASGGPGDVFLHDLPVSRDVQGLVKSVGVAVVFIGFVTWFFYVLMLLKSFIFNVYHIVMTGIAMTIDD
;
A
#
# COMPACT_ATOMS: atom_id res chain seq x y z
N MET A 1 -18.36 13.93 40.88
CA MET A 1 -16.89 13.91 40.65
C MET A 1 -16.43 12.47 40.66
N SER A 2 -16.52 11.80 39.51
CA SER A 2 -16.06 10.42 39.32
C SER A 2 -14.61 10.47 38.82
N ASN A 3 -13.76 9.77 39.55
CA ASN A 3 -12.32 9.73 39.40
C ASN A 3 -11.95 8.86 38.18
N GLN A 4 -12.09 9.39 36.96
CA GLN A 4 -11.52 8.76 35.77
C GLN A 4 -10.00 8.91 35.83
N ARG A 5 -9.34 7.86 36.34
CA ARG A 5 -7.88 7.70 36.21
C ARG A 5 -7.57 7.67 34.71
N PHE A 6 -7.00 8.77 34.21
CA PHE A 6 -6.29 8.82 32.95
C PHE A 6 -5.27 7.67 32.90
N VAL A 7 -5.47 6.70 32.02
CA VAL A 7 -4.42 5.72 31.67
C VAL A 7 -3.96 5.98 30.24
N PHE A 8 -3.57 7.23 29.97
CA PHE A 8 -2.72 7.55 28.83
C PHE A 8 -1.27 7.28 29.25
N SER A 9 -0.88 6.00 29.35
CA SER A 9 0.51 5.67 29.69
C SER A 9 1.41 6.06 28.52
N ARG A 10 2.47 6.81 28.79
CA ARG A 10 3.53 7.15 27.82
C ARG A 10 4.06 5.92 27.08
N GLU A 11 4.04 4.78 27.76
CA GLU A 11 4.45 3.46 27.26
C GLU A 11 3.50 2.93 26.17
N ASP A 12 2.20 3.24 26.23
CA ASP A 12 1.24 2.84 25.18
C ASP A 12 1.27 3.76 23.96
N LEU A 13 1.78 5.00 24.10
CA LEU A 13 2.00 5.92 22.98
C LEU A 13 3.30 5.64 22.20
N LEU A 14 4.28 4.99 22.82
CA LEU A 14 5.61 4.75 22.25
C LEU A 14 5.90 3.26 22.03
N LYS A 15 4.87 2.42 22.06
CA LYS A 15 4.98 0.96 22.03
C LYS A 15 5.49 0.44 20.68
N GLU A 16 5.27 1.20 19.61
CA GLU A 16 5.64 0.84 18.25
C GLU A 16 7.09 1.20 17.96
N HIS A 17 7.96 0.20 17.88
CA HIS A 17 9.38 0.39 17.55
C HIS A 17 9.69 0.20 16.07
N SER A 18 8.77 -0.38 15.29
CA SER A 18 8.96 -0.66 13.87
C SER A 18 7.71 -0.40 13.02
N LEU A 19 7.92 -0.14 11.72
CA LEU A 19 6.82 -0.03 10.73
C LEU A 19 5.99 -1.32 10.63
N LEU A 20 6.59 -2.46 10.97
CA LEU A 20 5.91 -3.76 11.00
C LEU A 20 4.90 -3.87 12.14
N ASP A 21 5.20 -3.28 13.31
CA ASP A 21 4.29 -3.24 14.45
C ASP A 21 3.06 -2.39 14.11
N ILE A 22 3.30 -1.24 13.47
CA ILE A 22 2.24 -0.34 12.98
C ILE A 22 1.41 -1.04 11.91
N TYR A 23 2.05 -1.76 10.98
CA TYR A 23 1.35 -2.54 9.97
C TYR A 23 0.43 -3.60 10.60
N ARG A 24 0.91 -4.31 11.64
CA ARG A 24 0.11 -5.32 12.35
C ARG A 24 -1.12 -4.70 13.02
N ILE A 25 -0.97 -3.54 13.66
CA ILE A 25 -2.08 -2.80 14.28
C ILE A 25 -3.07 -2.31 13.22
N ALA A 26 -2.56 -1.72 12.14
CA ALA A 26 -3.40 -1.20 11.07
C ALA A 26 -4.16 -2.28 10.29
N ARG A 27 -3.64 -3.52 10.23
CA ARG A 27 -4.30 -4.67 9.58
C ARG A 27 -5.56 -5.16 10.31
N LEU A 28 -5.75 -4.80 11.57
CA LEU A 28 -6.99 -5.06 12.31
C LEU A 28 -8.15 -4.19 11.81
N THR A 29 -7.87 -3.17 10.99
CA THR A 29 -8.87 -2.35 10.33
C THR A 29 -9.57 -3.15 9.23
N PRO A 30 -10.92 -3.20 9.20
CA PRO A 30 -11.64 -3.95 8.18
C PRO A 30 -11.29 -3.43 6.78
N ALA A 31 -10.84 -4.33 5.91
CA ALA A 31 -10.56 -4.01 4.52
C ALA A 31 -11.85 -3.60 3.81
N ASN A 32 -11.80 -2.50 3.04
CA ASN A 32 -12.95 -2.07 2.26
C ASN A 32 -13.23 -3.11 1.16
N GLY A 33 -14.36 -3.82 1.27
CA GLY A 33 -14.74 -4.88 0.32
C GLY A 33 -14.83 -4.39 -1.12
N PHE A 34 -15.18 -3.11 -1.33
CA PHE A 34 -15.15 -2.49 -2.66
C PHE A 34 -13.74 -2.48 -3.27
N ASN A 35 -12.72 -2.11 -2.49
CA ASN A 35 -11.34 -2.07 -2.99
C ASN A 35 -10.89 -3.46 -3.41
N VAL A 36 -11.20 -4.49 -2.60
CA VAL A 36 -10.86 -5.89 -2.90
C VAL A 36 -11.60 -6.38 -4.14
N ALA A 37 -12.90 -6.08 -4.26
CA ALA A 37 -13.70 -6.48 -5.41
C ALA A 37 -13.17 -5.88 -6.71
N VAL A 38 -12.87 -4.58 -6.74
CA VAL A 38 -12.35 -3.96 -7.98
C VAL A 38 -10.94 -4.46 -8.30
N THR A 39 -10.06 -4.64 -7.31
CA THR A 39 -8.74 -5.26 -7.53
C THR A 39 -8.86 -6.68 -8.08
N ALA A 40 -9.83 -7.47 -7.62
CA ALA A 40 -10.09 -8.81 -8.16
C ALA A 40 -10.53 -8.75 -9.63
N VAL A 41 -11.40 -7.80 -10.00
CA VAL A 41 -11.79 -7.59 -11.41
C VAL A 41 -10.56 -7.29 -12.28
N VAL A 42 -9.68 -6.38 -11.83
CA VAL A 42 -8.44 -6.05 -12.56
C VAL A 42 -7.55 -7.28 -12.71
N PHE A 43 -7.41 -8.09 -11.66
CA PHE A 43 -6.66 -9.34 -11.72
C PHE A 43 -7.20 -10.28 -12.82
N PHE A 44 -8.51 -10.50 -12.88
CA PHE A 44 -9.12 -11.35 -13.92
C PHE A 44 -8.95 -10.77 -15.33
N VAL A 45 -9.04 -9.45 -15.49
CA VAL A 45 -8.78 -8.78 -16.77
C VAL A 45 -7.33 -8.98 -17.21
N CYS A 46 -6.36 -8.85 -16.30
CA CYS A 46 -4.95 -9.08 -16.59
C CYS A 46 -4.68 -10.54 -16.97
N VAL A 47 -5.29 -11.50 -16.27
CA VAL A 47 -5.20 -12.92 -16.62
C VAL A 47 -5.76 -13.16 -18.02
N ALA A 48 -6.95 -12.64 -18.32
CA ALA A 48 -7.57 -12.78 -19.64
C ALA A 48 -6.70 -12.15 -20.74
N TYR A 49 -6.08 -11.00 -20.47
CA TYR A 49 -5.14 -10.35 -21.38
C TYR A 49 -3.90 -11.23 -21.64
N CYS A 50 -3.25 -11.74 -20.59
CA CYS A 50 -2.07 -12.61 -20.75
C CYS A 50 -2.40 -13.91 -21.49
N VAL A 51 -3.58 -14.51 -21.26
CA VAL A 51 -4.03 -15.70 -22.00
C VAL A 51 -4.29 -15.38 -23.48
N ARG A 52 -4.82 -14.20 -23.79
CA ARG A 52 -5.09 -13.72 -25.16
C ARG A 52 -3.82 -13.38 -25.94
N VAL A 53 -2.86 -12.71 -25.29
CA VAL A 53 -1.58 -12.31 -25.91
C VAL A 53 -0.68 -13.53 -26.15
N GLY A 54 -0.81 -14.60 -25.36
CA GLY A 54 -0.11 -15.85 -25.58
C GLY A 54 1.42 -15.69 -25.52
N SER A 55 2.14 -16.47 -26.33
CA SER A 55 3.60 -16.62 -26.31
C SER A 55 4.40 -15.38 -26.75
N ASP A 56 3.77 -14.24 -27.05
CA ASP A 56 4.49 -13.01 -27.41
C ASP A 56 5.02 -12.28 -26.17
N GLN A 57 6.10 -12.84 -25.62
CA GLN A 57 6.77 -12.35 -24.41
C GLN A 57 7.31 -10.93 -24.58
N SER A 58 7.65 -10.56 -25.82
CA SER A 58 8.27 -9.27 -26.12
C SER A 58 7.32 -8.11 -25.81
N MET A 59 6.03 -8.30 -26.10
CA MET A 59 4.98 -7.32 -25.85
C MET A 59 4.65 -7.19 -24.36
N VAL A 60 4.55 -8.29 -23.62
CA VAL A 60 4.27 -8.24 -22.17
C VAL A 60 5.43 -7.62 -21.41
N LEU A 61 6.66 -7.96 -21.80
CA LEU A 61 7.87 -7.42 -21.16
C LEU A 61 8.05 -5.92 -21.45
N SER A 62 7.79 -5.46 -22.68
CA SER A 62 7.86 -4.03 -23.01
C SER A 62 6.81 -3.24 -22.22
N LEU A 63 5.59 -3.75 -22.13
CA LEU A 63 4.52 -3.15 -21.35
C LEU A 63 4.84 -3.13 -19.85
N LEU A 64 5.38 -4.22 -19.29
CA LEU A 64 5.84 -4.27 -17.90
C LEU A 64 6.90 -3.19 -17.63
N ARG A 65 7.90 -3.05 -18.51
CA ARG A 65 8.97 -2.06 -18.35
C ARG A 65 8.46 -0.63 -18.41
N GLN A 66 7.60 -0.33 -19.37
CA GLN A 66 6.97 0.98 -19.50
C GLN A 66 6.12 1.29 -18.26
N THR A 67 5.22 0.38 -17.90
CA THR A 67 4.34 0.53 -16.74
C THR A 67 5.14 0.69 -15.44
N THR A 68 6.26 -0.05 -15.29
CA THR A 68 7.14 0.08 -14.13
C THR A 68 7.81 1.45 -14.07
N ALA A 69 8.21 2.02 -15.22
CA ALA A 69 8.78 3.37 -15.25
C ALA A 69 7.77 4.44 -14.83
N ASP A 70 6.55 4.36 -15.34
CA ASP A 70 5.46 5.27 -14.99
C ASP A 70 5.05 5.10 -13.52
N ALA A 71 4.99 3.86 -13.04
CA ALA A 71 4.65 3.52 -11.67
C ALA A 71 5.67 4.06 -10.66
N ILE A 72 6.97 4.09 -10.97
CA ILE A 72 8.00 4.69 -10.11
C ILE A 72 7.77 6.19 -9.97
N ALA A 73 7.52 6.89 -11.09
CA ALA A 73 7.28 8.33 -11.06
C ALA A 73 6.02 8.64 -10.25
N PHE A 74 4.94 7.89 -10.52
CA PHE A 74 3.68 8.04 -9.79
C PHE A 74 3.83 7.75 -8.29
N SER A 75 4.46 6.62 -7.92
CA SER A 75 4.59 6.23 -6.52
C SER A 75 5.47 7.19 -5.74
N ALA A 76 6.56 7.69 -6.33
CA ALA A 76 7.43 8.69 -5.72
C ALA A 76 6.70 10.02 -5.48
N SER A 77 5.89 10.48 -6.44
CA SER A 77 5.07 11.69 -6.28
C SER A 77 4.03 11.53 -5.18
N ILE A 78 3.33 10.40 -5.12
CA ILE A 78 2.35 10.15 -4.04
C ILE A 78 3.04 10.00 -2.69
N LEU A 79 4.21 9.36 -2.62
CA LEU A 79 4.96 9.25 -1.37
C LEU A 79 5.37 10.63 -0.86
N GLY A 80 5.87 11.52 -1.74
CA GLY A 80 6.17 12.91 -1.39
C GLY A 80 4.95 13.68 -0.93
N PHE A 81 3.82 13.53 -1.62
CA PHE A 81 2.54 14.11 -1.20
C PHE A 81 2.10 13.59 0.18
N LEU A 82 2.22 12.29 0.44
CA LEU A 82 1.89 11.69 1.73
C LEU A 82 2.78 12.26 2.85
N VAL A 83 4.10 12.39 2.65
CA VAL A 83 4.99 12.99 3.67
C VAL A 83 4.61 14.46 3.96
N ALA A 84 4.36 15.24 2.91
CA ALA A 84 3.97 16.65 3.06
C ALA A 84 2.60 16.78 3.75
N GLY A 85 1.61 16.01 3.29
CA GLY A 85 0.27 15.98 3.86
C GLY A 85 0.25 15.51 5.31
N PHE A 86 1.07 14.51 5.65
CA PHE A 86 1.28 14.06 7.02
C PHE A 86 1.77 15.20 7.91
N THR A 87 2.84 15.86 7.47
CA THR A 87 3.48 16.96 8.20
C THR A 87 2.49 18.10 8.45
N ILE A 88 1.76 18.51 7.41
CA ILE A 88 0.73 19.57 7.53
C ILE A 88 -0.38 19.13 8.50
N CYS A 89 -0.88 17.90 8.39
CA CYS A 89 -1.93 17.40 9.29
C CYS A 89 -1.45 17.44 10.74
N VAL A 90 -0.28 16.89 11.04
CA VAL A 90 0.33 16.85 12.38
C VAL A 90 0.56 18.26 12.94
N SER A 91 1.08 19.19 12.13
CA SER A 91 1.40 20.54 12.58
C SER A 91 0.19 21.44 12.81
N THR A 92 -0.89 21.27 12.03
CA THR A 92 -2.04 22.21 12.06
C THR A 92 -3.15 21.81 13.03
N LYS A 93 -3.17 20.57 13.52
CA LYS A 93 -4.30 19.99 14.27
C LYS A 93 -3.94 19.42 15.63
N SER A 94 -2.93 19.98 16.30
CA SER A 94 -2.44 19.52 17.60
C SER A 94 -3.57 19.41 18.65
N GLU A 95 -4.49 20.37 18.70
CA GLU A 95 -5.63 20.37 19.63
C GLU A 95 -6.63 19.25 19.33
N ILE A 96 -6.99 19.06 18.05
CA ILE A 96 -7.91 18.00 17.62
C ILE A 96 -7.30 16.62 17.88
N PHE A 97 -6.00 16.45 17.67
CA PHE A 97 -5.32 15.19 17.99
C PHE A 97 -5.27 14.93 19.49
N PHE A 98 -5.15 15.96 20.32
CA PHE A 98 -5.23 15.81 21.76
C PHE A 98 -6.64 15.43 22.23
N LEU A 99 -7.68 15.97 21.58
CA LEU A 99 -9.08 15.61 21.84
C LEU A 99 -9.40 14.16 21.43
N MET A 100 -8.92 13.74 20.26
CA MET A 100 -9.00 12.35 19.79
C MET A 100 -8.12 11.40 20.60
N ALA A 101 -7.03 11.90 21.19
CA ALA A 101 -6.21 11.12 22.09
C ALA A 101 -7.08 10.70 23.28
N ARG A 102 -7.77 11.65 23.91
CA ARG A 102 -8.61 11.44 25.11
C ARG A 102 -9.79 10.49 24.91
N HIS A 103 -10.26 10.31 23.68
CA HIS A 103 -11.35 9.38 23.37
C HIS A 103 -10.80 8.03 22.89
N GLU A 104 -11.15 6.97 23.61
CA GLU A 104 -10.91 5.59 23.17
C GLU A 104 -12.05 5.09 22.29
N ARG A 105 -11.72 4.17 21.39
CA ARG A 105 -12.72 3.51 20.56
C ARG A 105 -13.21 2.24 21.27
N ASP A 106 -14.50 2.19 21.59
CA ASP A 106 -15.15 1.12 22.38
C ASP A 106 -14.90 -0.30 21.83
N GLU A 107 -14.68 -0.43 20.52
CA GLU A 107 -14.51 -1.73 19.85
C GLU A 107 -13.09 -2.30 19.90
N THR A 108 -12.05 -1.46 20.07
CA THR A 108 -10.65 -1.89 19.97
C THR A 108 -9.80 -1.54 21.19
N GLY A 109 -10.27 -0.67 22.10
CA GLY A 109 -9.49 -0.19 23.26
C GLY A 109 -8.25 0.62 22.86
N VAL A 110 -8.21 1.09 21.61
CA VAL A 110 -7.12 1.91 21.07
C VAL A 110 -7.67 3.32 20.89
N SER A 111 -6.89 4.33 21.30
CA SER A 111 -7.23 5.74 21.09
C SER A 111 -7.51 6.04 19.61
N TYR A 112 -8.53 6.87 19.35
CA TYR A 112 -8.89 7.30 18.00
C TYR A 112 -7.69 7.90 17.25
N LEU A 113 -6.83 8.64 17.96
CA LEU A 113 -5.61 9.20 17.39
C LEU A 113 -4.69 8.10 16.81
N LYS A 114 -4.43 7.06 17.60
CA LYS A 114 -3.49 6.00 17.25
C LYS A 114 -4.02 5.14 16.11
N TYR A 115 -5.32 4.87 16.10
CA TYR A 115 -5.99 4.19 14.98
C TYR A 115 -5.83 4.99 13.67
N ASN A 116 -6.14 6.28 13.71
CA ASN A 116 -6.09 7.16 12.54
C ASN A 116 -4.66 7.32 11.98
N LEU A 117 -3.66 7.50 12.86
CA LEU A 117 -2.25 7.54 12.47
C LEU A 117 -1.75 6.20 11.91
N SER A 118 -2.23 5.08 12.46
CA SER A 118 -1.85 3.74 11.97
C SER A 118 -2.37 3.50 10.56
N ILE A 119 -3.60 3.92 10.24
CA ILE A 119 -4.16 3.87 8.89
C ILE A 119 -3.36 4.74 7.92
N PHE A 120 -2.96 5.93 8.35
CA PHE A 120 -2.10 6.81 7.56
C PHE A 120 -0.78 6.11 7.18
N LEU A 121 -0.10 5.55 8.18
CA LEU A 121 1.18 4.86 7.99
C LEU A 121 1.05 3.56 7.21
N LEU A 122 -0.08 2.87 7.27
CA LEU A 122 -0.36 1.69 6.45
C LEU A 122 -0.27 2.01 4.95
N VAL A 123 -0.89 3.12 4.53
CA VAL A 123 -0.88 3.56 3.13
C VAL A 123 0.54 3.92 2.72
N PHE A 124 1.27 4.62 3.59
CA PHE A 124 2.68 4.94 3.39
C PHE A 124 3.54 3.69 3.17
N ILE A 125 3.39 2.67 4.02
CA ILE A 125 4.13 1.40 3.93
C ILE A 125 3.85 0.70 2.59
N HIS A 126 2.59 0.66 2.15
CA HIS A 126 2.25 0.03 0.86
C HIS A 126 2.86 0.77 -0.33
N TYR A 127 2.83 2.11 -0.34
CA TYR A 127 3.47 2.90 -1.39
C TYR A 127 4.99 2.78 -1.39
N LEU A 128 5.62 2.70 -0.20
CA LEU A 128 7.06 2.49 -0.07
C LEU A 128 7.47 1.09 -0.57
N ALA A 129 6.78 0.04 -0.10
CA ALA A 129 7.03 -1.34 -0.54
C ALA A 129 6.82 -1.50 -2.04
N PHE A 130 5.76 -0.89 -2.58
CA PHE A 130 5.49 -0.89 -4.02
C PHE A 130 6.59 -0.17 -4.81
N THR A 131 7.10 0.95 -4.31
CA THR A 131 8.23 1.68 -4.96
C THR A 131 9.50 0.82 -4.98
N ILE A 132 9.83 0.15 -3.86
CA ILE A 132 10.97 -0.78 -3.78
C ILE A 132 10.79 -1.94 -4.77
N LEU A 133 9.59 -2.49 -4.88
CA LEU A 133 9.26 -3.52 -5.85
C LEU A 133 9.45 -3.04 -7.29
N CYS A 134 8.97 -1.84 -7.63
CA CYS A 134 9.15 -1.26 -8.97
C CYS A 134 10.64 -1.13 -9.33
N VAL A 135 11.45 -0.60 -8.41
CA VAL A 135 12.90 -0.46 -8.59
C VAL A 135 13.55 -1.83 -8.76
N SER A 136 13.14 -2.81 -7.96
CA SER A 136 13.63 -4.19 -8.05
C SER A 136 13.29 -4.79 -9.42
N ILE A 137 12.04 -4.73 -9.87
CA ILE A 137 11.64 -5.22 -11.21
C ILE A 137 12.47 -4.56 -12.29
N ARG A 138 12.69 -3.25 -12.22
CA ARG A 138 13.48 -2.51 -13.23
C ARG A 138 14.95 -2.94 -13.26
N ILE A 139 15.55 -3.26 -12.11
CA ILE A 139 16.94 -3.74 -12.02
C ILE A 139 17.05 -5.20 -12.50
N PHE A 140 16.17 -6.08 -12.01
CA PHE A 140 16.23 -7.51 -12.31
C PHE A 140 15.78 -7.88 -13.74
N PHE A 141 14.79 -7.16 -14.30
CA PHE A 141 14.22 -7.39 -15.63
C PHE A 141 14.72 -6.41 -16.72
N ALA A 142 15.81 -5.66 -16.45
CA ALA A 142 16.52 -4.92 -17.49
C ALA A 142 17.05 -5.87 -18.58
N SER A 143 17.20 -5.39 -19.82
CA SER A 143 17.78 -6.20 -20.90
C SER A 143 19.21 -6.61 -20.52
N GLY A 144 19.49 -7.92 -20.41
CA GLY A 144 20.78 -8.43 -19.91
C GLY A 144 20.94 -8.41 -18.39
N GLY A 145 19.85 -8.23 -17.63
CA GLY A 145 19.87 -8.28 -16.17
C GLY A 145 20.08 -9.70 -15.60
N PRO A 146 20.37 -9.82 -14.30
CA PRO A 146 20.65 -11.10 -13.64
C PRO A 146 19.51 -12.12 -13.76
N GLY A 147 18.26 -11.67 -13.93
CA GLY A 147 17.12 -12.56 -14.19
C GLY A 147 17.22 -13.28 -15.53
N ASP A 148 17.72 -12.62 -16.57
CA ASP A 148 17.89 -13.23 -17.91
C ASP A 148 19.05 -14.23 -17.92
N VAL A 149 20.11 -13.95 -17.13
CA VAL A 149 21.26 -14.86 -16.93
C VAL A 149 20.84 -16.12 -16.15
N PHE A 150 20.12 -15.95 -15.04
CA PHE A 150 19.61 -17.09 -14.25
C PHE A 150 18.67 -18.01 -15.05
N LEU A 151 17.88 -17.43 -15.94
CA LEU A 151 16.98 -18.20 -16.82
C LEU A 151 17.74 -18.94 -17.91
N HIS A 152 18.90 -18.43 -18.36
CA HIS A 152 19.72 -19.04 -19.41
C HIS A 152 20.54 -20.25 -18.89
N ASP A 153 20.94 -20.24 -17.61
CA ASP A 153 21.75 -21.30 -16.99
C ASP A 153 20.94 -22.51 -16.47
N LEU A 154 19.60 -22.49 -16.59
CA LEU A 154 18.76 -23.61 -16.19
C LEU A 154 18.92 -24.79 -17.19
N PRO A 155 19.29 -26.00 -16.74
CA PRO A 155 19.48 -27.17 -17.59
C PRO A 155 18.13 -27.80 -17.96
N VAL A 156 17.36 -27.09 -18.78
CA VAL A 156 15.99 -27.45 -19.19
C VAL A 156 15.91 -27.44 -20.71
N SER A 157 15.04 -28.27 -21.30
CA SER A 157 14.83 -28.29 -22.75
C SER A 157 14.36 -26.92 -23.26
N ARG A 158 14.80 -26.51 -24.46
CA ARG A 158 14.53 -25.17 -25.03
C ARG A 158 13.04 -24.82 -25.07
N ASP A 159 12.17 -25.79 -25.33
CA ASP A 159 10.72 -25.59 -25.37
C ASP A 159 10.13 -25.32 -23.97
N VAL A 160 10.61 -26.03 -22.94
CA VAL A 160 10.17 -25.83 -21.56
C VAL A 160 10.74 -24.51 -20.99
N GLN A 161 11.95 -24.13 -21.38
CA GLN A 161 12.55 -22.84 -21.00
C GLN A 161 11.74 -21.66 -21.56
N GLY A 162 11.28 -21.75 -22.82
CA GLY A 162 10.39 -20.78 -23.44
C GLY A 162 9.07 -20.63 -22.68
N LEU A 163 8.44 -21.75 -22.31
CA LEU A 163 7.20 -21.75 -21.55
C LEU A 163 7.38 -21.15 -20.14
N VAL A 164 8.43 -21.54 -19.42
CA VAL A 164 8.75 -21.03 -18.07
C VAL A 164 8.98 -19.52 -18.09
N LYS A 165 9.72 -19.01 -19.08
CA LYS A 165 9.93 -17.56 -19.25
C LYS A 165 8.61 -16.85 -19.52
N SER A 166 7.74 -17.42 -20.36
CA SER A 166 6.45 -16.83 -20.71
C SER A 166 5.53 -16.71 -19.50
N VAL A 167 5.38 -17.81 -18.76
CA VAL A 167 4.54 -17.87 -17.57
C VAL A 167 5.12 -16.98 -16.48
N GLY A 168 6.44 -16.99 -16.28
CA GLY A 168 7.11 -16.15 -15.29
C GLY A 168 6.88 -14.65 -15.53
N VAL A 169 7.08 -14.18 -16.76
CA VAL A 169 6.84 -12.77 -17.12
C VAL A 169 5.37 -12.40 -16.96
N ALA A 170 4.44 -13.28 -17.36
CA ALA A 170 3.01 -13.05 -17.19
C ALA A 170 2.61 -12.96 -15.70
N VAL A 171 3.11 -13.85 -14.86
CA VAL A 171 2.83 -13.84 -13.40
C VAL A 171 3.35 -12.56 -12.76
N VAL A 172 4.58 -12.14 -13.10
CA VAL A 172 5.15 -10.89 -12.61
C VAL A 172 4.34 -9.69 -13.08
N PHE A 173 3.94 -9.66 -14.35
CA PHE A 173 3.11 -8.59 -14.90
C PHE A 173 1.73 -8.49 -14.22
N ILE A 174 1.02 -9.62 -14.10
CA ILE A 174 -0.29 -9.67 -13.45
C ILE A 174 -0.18 -9.23 -11.99
N GLY A 175 0.79 -9.77 -11.24
CA GLY A 175 1.01 -9.41 -9.85
C GLY A 175 1.34 -7.92 -9.69
N PHE A 176 2.21 -7.39 -10.57
CA PHE A 176 2.61 -6.00 -10.57
C PHE A 176 1.43 -5.05 -10.83
N VAL A 177 0.66 -5.26 -11.90
CA VAL A 177 -0.48 -4.41 -12.26
C VAL A 177 -1.58 -4.50 -11.21
N THR A 178 -1.84 -5.69 -10.68
CA THR A 178 -2.84 -5.90 -9.62
C THR A 178 -2.44 -5.12 -8.35
N TRP A 179 -1.18 -5.19 -7.94
CA TRP A 179 -0.69 -4.44 -6.79
C TRP A 179 -0.73 -2.92 -7.06
N PHE A 180 -0.28 -2.46 -8.23
CA PHE A 180 -0.36 -1.05 -8.60
C PHE A 180 -1.79 -0.51 -8.42
N PHE A 181 -2.77 -1.24 -8.93
CA PHE A 181 -4.18 -0.87 -8.80
C PHE A 181 -4.71 -0.94 -7.36
N TYR A 182 -4.29 -1.95 -6.59
CA TYR A 182 -4.61 -2.04 -5.17
C TYR A 182 -4.09 -0.82 -4.37
N VAL A 183 -2.88 -0.37 -4.66
CA VAL A 183 -2.27 0.81 -4.04
C VAL A 183 -3.03 2.10 -4.42
N LEU A 184 -3.52 2.23 -5.65
CA LEU A 184 -4.44 3.31 -6.04
C LEU A 184 -5.75 3.29 -5.24
N MET A 185 -6.32 2.12 -5.00
CA MET A 185 -7.53 1.99 -4.20
C MET A 185 -7.29 2.32 -2.73
N LEU A 186 -6.10 1.98 -2.19
CA LEU A 186 -5.68 2.43 -0.87
C LEU A 186 -5.59 3.96 -0.80
N LEU A 187 -5.08 4.63 -1.83
CA LEU A 187 -5.06 6.10 -1.88
C LEU A 187 -6.47 6.70 -1.89
N LYS A 188 -7.42 6.12 -2.63
CA LYS A 188 -8.82 6.55 -2.59
C LYS A 188 -9.40 6.46 -1.17
N SER A 189 -9.21 5.32 -0.52
CA SER A 189 -9.66 5.11 0.86
C SER A 189 -8.94 6.02 1.85
N PHE A 190 -7.66 6.28 1.63
CA PHE A 190 -6.86 7.20 2.42
C PHE A 190 -7.44 8.62 2.40
N ILE A 191 -7.75 9.17 1.22
CA ILE A 191 -8.31 10.51 1.08
C ILE A 191 -9.64 10.61 1.84
N PHE A 192 -10.49 9.57 1.72
CA PHE A 192 -11.74 9.50 2.46
C PHE A 192 -11.54 9.40 3.98
N ASN A 193 -10.56 8.61 4.43
CA ASN A 193 -10.23 8.49 5.84
C ASN A 193 -9.72 9.82 6.41
N VAL A 194 -8.87 10.55 5.69
CA VAL A 194 -8.43 11.90 6.11
C VAL A 194 -9.62 12.83 6.26
N TYR A 195 -10.54 12.86 5.30
CA TYR A 195 -11.78 13.63 5.41
C TYR A 195 -12.57 13.26 6.67
N HIS A 196 -12.79 11.96 6.90
CA HIS A 196 -13.55 11.47 8.05
C HIS A 196 -12.89 11.85 9.39
N ILE A 197 -11.55 11.75 9.48
CA ILE A 197 -10.80 12.16 10.67
C ILE A 197 -11.04 13.63 10.98
N VAL A 198 -10.96 14.50 9.96
CA VAL A 198 -11.19 15.93 10.13
C VAL A 198 -12.61 16.21 10.58
N MET A 199 -13.61 15.60 9.93
CA MET A 199 -15.02 15.80 10.29
C MET A 199 -15.34 15.27 11.69
N THR A 200 -14.80 14.11 12.05
CA THR A 200 -14.96 13.53 13.39
C THR A 200 -14.35 14.44 14.46
N GLY A 201 -13.16 14.99 14.19
CA GLY A 201 -12.51 15.94 15.09
C GLY A 201 -13.34 17.20 15.31
N ILE A 202 -13.91 17.77 14.25
CA ILE A 202 -14.79 18.95 14.36
C ILE A 202 -16.08 18.61 15.10
N ALA A 203 -16.69 17.46 14.82
CA ALA A 203 -17.89 17.02 15.51
C ALA A 203 -17.66 16.92 17.03
N MET A 204 -16.54 16.28 17.43
CA MET A 204 -16.19 16.18 18.86
C MET A 204 -15.95 17.54 19.52
N THR A 205 -15.42 18.54 18.80
CA THR A 205 -15.27 19.91 19.35
C THR A 205 -16.58 20.70 19.47
N ILE A 206 -17.65 20.27 18.80
CA ILE A 206 -18.98 20.90 18.92
C ILE A 206 -19.74 20.33 20.12
N ASP A 207 -19.48 19.06 20.46
CA ASP A 207 -20.16 18.35 21.56
C ASP A 207 -19.50 18.59 22.95
N ASP A 208 -18.30 19.20 23.00
CA ASP A 208 -17.58 19.65 24.21
C ASP A 208 -17.95 21.08 24.62
#